data_AF-A0A382JET4-F1
#
_entry.id   AF-A0A382JET4-F1
#
_cell.length_a   1.000
_cell.length_b   1.000
_cell.length_c   1.000
_cell.angle_alpha   90.00
_cell.angle_beta   90.00
_cell.angle_gamma   90.00
#
_symmetry.space_group_name_H-M   'P 1'
#
loop_
_entity.id
_entity.type
_entity.pdbx_description
1 polymer ?
#
loop_
_entity_poly.entity_id
_entity_poly.type
_entity_poly.pdbx_seq_one_letter_code
_entity_poly.pdbx_strand_id
1 'polypeptide(L)' 'MTTFPSKRLRRLRVSENIRNLVQEVRLSTNDLVCPIFVEEGLKEK' A
#
# COMPACT_ATOMS: atom_id res chain seq x y z
N MET A 1 -32.99 -2.66 -0.26
CA MET A 1 -31.65 -2.76 0.35
C MET A 1 -31.12 -4.17 0.15
N THR A 2 -29.92 -4.37 -0.41
CA THR A 2 -29.36 -5.72 -0.57
C THR A 2 -28.71 -6.17 0.73
N THR A 3 -29.33 -7.13 1.39
CA THR A 3 -28.92 -7.69 2.68
C THR A 3 -28.16 -9.00 2.47
N PHE A 4 -27.45 -9.45 3.50
CA PHE A 4 -26.93 -10.81 3.53
C PHE A 4 -28.12 -11.80 3.36
N PRO A 5 -28.00 -12.88 2.57
CA PRO A 5 -26.81 -13.43 1.91
C PRO A 5 -26.57 -12.95 0.48
N SER A 6 -27.43 -12.08 -0.07
CA SER A 6 -27.35 -11.61 -1.46
C SER A 6 -26.08 -10.78 -1.72
N LYS A 7 -25.75 -9.87 -0.79
CA LYS A 7 -24.52 -9.07 -0.80
C LYS A 7 -23.54 -9.59 0.24
N ARG A 8 -22.42 -10.17 -0.22
CA ARG A 8 -21.35 -10.71 0.63
C ARG A 8 -20.04 -10.00 0.31
N LEU A 9 -19.70 -8.97 1.09
CA LEU A 9 -18.49 -8.18 0.88
C LEU A 9 -17.20 -9.02 0.93
N ARG A 10 -17.22 -10.16 1.62
CA ARG A 10 -16.12 -11.13 1.64
C ARG A 10 -15.76 -11.67 0.25
N ARG A 11 -16.66 -11.64 -0.74
CA ARG A 11 -16.38 -12.06 -2.13
C ARG A 11 -15.26 -11.23 -2.78
N LEU A 12 -15.16 -9.94 -2.42
CA LEU A 12 -14.09 -9.07 -2.91
C LEU A 12 -12.71 -9.37 -2.29
N ARG A 13 -12.66 -10.26 -1.29
CA ARG A 13 -11.43 -10.56 -0.54
C ARG A 13 -10.89 -11.97 -0.81
N VAL A 14 -11.54 -12.73 -1.70
CA VAL A 14 -11.28 -14.17 -1.93
C VAL A 14 -9.89 -14.43 -2.49
N SER A 15 -9.51 -13.73 -3.56
CA SER A 15 -8.20 -13.89 -4.20
C SER A 15 -7.41 -12.59 -4.15
N GLU A 16 -6.09 -12.71 -4.26
CA GLU A 16 -5.20 -11.56 -4.35
C GLU A 16 -5.51 -10.69 -5.58
N ASN A 17 -5.74 -11.29 -6.74
CA ASN A 17 -6.07 -10.57 -7.97
C ASN A 17 -7.32 -9.69 -7.81
N ILE A 18 -8.37 -10.20 -7.15
CA ILE A 18 -9.59 -9.42 -6.90
C ILE A 18 -9.30 -8.29 -5.91
N ARG A 19 -8.52 -8.56 -4.84
CA ARG A 19 -8.13 -7.51 -3.89
C ARG A 19 -7.33 -6.40 -4.55
N ASN A 20 -6.38 -6.75 -5.41
CA ASN A 20 -5.53 -5.78 -6.14
C ASN A 20 -6.35 -4.92 -7.12
N LEU A 21 -7.42 -5.48 -7.70
CA LEU A 21 -8.34 -4.76 -8.59
C LEU A 21 -9.19 -3.74 -7.84
N VAL A 22 -9.66 -4.07 -6.63
CA VAL A 22 -10.56 -3.19 -5.84
C VAL A 22 -9.83 -2.34 -4.80
N GLN A 23 -8.50 -2.42 -4.74
CA GLN A 23 -7.68 -1.68 -3.78
C GLN A 23 -7.71 -0.18 -4.07
N GLU A 24 -8.13 0.60 -3.08
CA GLU A 24 -8.24 2.06 -3.18
C GLU A 24 -6.90 2.78 -2.98
N VAL A 25 -6.01 2.24 -2.14
CA VAL A 25 -4.75 2.89 -1.75
C VAL A 25 -3.57 2.15 -2.36
N ARG A 26 -2.70 2.88 -3.08
CA ARG A 26 -1.44 2.36 -3.63
C ARG A 26 -0.31 3.28 -3.19
N LEU A 27 0.82 2.68 -2.82
CA LEU A 27 2.04 3.39 -2.50
C LEU A 27 3.11 2.99 -3.51
N SER A 28 3.85 3.97 -4.00
CA SER A 28 4.96 3.82 -4.94
C SER A 28 6.23 4.46 -4.39
N THR A 29 7.37 4.14 -4.98
CA THR A 29 8.65 4.78 -4.61
C THR A 29 8.65 6.29 -4.89
N ASN A 30 7.78 6.76 -5.80
CA ASN A 30 7.64 8.18 -6.11
C ASN A 30 7.02 8.97 -4.94
N ASP A 31 6.33 8.28 -4.02
CA ASP A 31 5.69 8.88 -2.85
C ASP A 31 6.65 8.98 -1.66
N LEU A 32 7.86 8.41 -1.78
CA LEU A 32 8.82 8.31 -0.68
C LEU A 32 9.88 9.42 -0.76
N VAL A 33 10.10 10.08 0.37
CA VAL A 33 11.21 11.03 0.58
C VAL A 33 12.11 10.49 1.68
N CYS A 34 13.39 10.30 1.35
CA CYS A 34 14.40 9.86 2.31
C CYS A 34 15.28 11.06 2.71
N PRO A 35 15.04 11.70 3.87
CA PRO A 35 15.92 12.75 4.35
C PRO A 35 17.26 12.14 4.78
N ILE A 36 18.35 12.72 4.28
CA ILE A 36 19.71 12.33 4.64
C ILE A 36 20.38 13.46 5.41
N PHE A 37 21.07 13.10 6.48
CA PHE A 37 21.92 14.03 7.22
C PHE A 37 23.32 13.98 6.64
N VAL A 38 23.89 15.16 6.40
CA VAL A 38 25.24 15.30 5.85
C VAL A 38 26.09 16.04 6.89
N GLU A 39 27.27 15.49 7.18
CA GLU A 39 28.29 16.10 8.02
C GLU A 39 29.56 16.30 7.19
N GLU A 40 30.17 17.48 7.28
CA GLU A 40 31.45 17.75 6.63
C GLU A 40 32.61 17.16 7.45
N GLY A 41 33.59 16.56 6.79
CA GLY A 41 34.83 16.13 7.45
C GLY A 41 34.81 14.72 8.06
N LEU A 42 33.98 13.82 7.54
CA LEU A 42 34.02 12.40 7.89
C LEU A 42 35.42 11.82 7.58
N LYS A 43 36.22 11.56 8.62
CA LYS A 43 37.44 10.78 8.48
C LYS A 43 37.04 9.31 8.37
N GLU A 44 37.38 8.67 7.25
CA GLU A 44 37.42 7.21 7.19
C GLU A 44 38.39 6.71 8.27
N LYS A 45 37.91 5.80 9.11
CA LYS A 45 38.76 5.00 10.00
C LYS A 45 39.09 3.69 9.32
#